data_AF-A0A1G2RSB4-F1
#
_entry.id   AF-A0A1G2RSB4-F1
#
_cell.length_a   1.000
_cell.length_b   1.000
_cell.length_c   1.000
_cell.angle_alpha   90.00
_cell.angle_beta   90.00
_cell.angle_gamma   90.00
#
_symmetry.space_group_name_H-M   'P 1'
#
loop_
_entity.id
_entity.type
_entity.pdbx_description
1 polymer ?
#
loop_
_entity_poly.entity_id
_entity_poly.type
_entity_poly.pdbx_seq_one_letter_code
_entity_poly.pdbx_strand_id
1 'polypeptide(L)'
;MPHDEYVKWQRDCLAEMLRLIPEDGAIFYNHKWRVQGGLLQDRQDIVSGFPVRQIIIWKRKGGLNFNPGYFLPTYEVIYLIAKPKFALKTKANAHGDVWEFTQEMNNDHPAAFPVSLIDRIVGSTDAKIVLDPFMGSGTTALSALNFGRDYVGIDISPEYCKMADNRIKQHQSQSKLFQNAYEKHA
;
A
#
# COMPACT_ATOMS: atom_id res chain seq x y z
N MET A 1 -6.32 16.64 -13.26
CA MET A 1 -7.53 16.95 -12.47
C MET A 1 -7.22 18.17 -11.61
N PRO A 2 -8.10 19.18 -11.56
CA PRO A 2 -8.04 20.28 -10.60
C PRO A 2 -7.87 19.78 -9.15
N HIS A 3 -7.24 20.58 -8.29
CA HIS A 3 -6.92 20.16 -6.92
C HIS A 3 -8.17 19.80 -6.11
N ASP A 4 -9.21 20.64 -6.15
CA ASP A 4 -10.44 20.40 -5.38
C ASP A 4 -11.20 19.17 -5.86
N GLU A 5 -11.24 18.93 -7.17
CA GLU A 5 -11.81 17.70 -7.74
C GLU A 5 -11.01 16.47 -7.31
N TYR A 6 -9.67 16.57 -7.26
CA TYR A 6 -8.80 15.51 -6.79
C TYR A 6 -9.01 15.21 -5.31
N VAL A 7 -9.08 16.24 -4.46
CA VAL A 7 -9.37 16.08 -3.03
C VAL A 7 -10.74 15.44 -2.84
N LYS A 8 -11.77 15.92 -3.55
CA LYS A 8 -13.11 15.33 -3.48
C LYS A 8 -13.08 13.85 -3.87
N TRP A 9 -12.46 13.52 -5.01
CA TRP A 9 -12.37 12.15 -5.49
C TRP A 9 -11.67 11.22 -4.50
N GLN A 10 -10.54 11.66 -3.92
CA GLN A 10 -9.82 10.90 -2.90
C GLN A 10 -10.67 10.68 -1.64
N ARG A 11 -11.41 11.70 -1.19
CA ARG A 11 -12.31 11.60 -0.05
C ARG A 11 -13.48 10.64 -0.33
N ASP A 12 -14.06 10.68 -1.52
CA ASP A 12 -15.12 9.75 -1.93
C ASP A 12 -14.61 8.30 -1.90
N CYS A 13 -13.40 8.04 -2.43
CA CYS A 13 -12.77 6.72 -2.37
C CYS A 13 -12.52 6.25 -0.92
N LEU A 14 -11.95 7.13 -0.07
CA LEU A 14 -11.72 6.81 1.35
C LEU A 14 -13.02 6.52 2.10
N ALA A 15 -14.09 7.28 1.83
CA ALA A 15 -15.40 7.08 2.43
C ALA A 15 -16.00 5.72 2.03
N GLU A 16 -15.94 5.36 0.76
CA GLU A 16 -16.43 4.05 0.30
C GLU A 16 -15.62 2.89 0.85
N MET A 17 -14.29 2.99 0.88
CA MET A 17 -13.45 1.99 1.54
C MET A 17 -13.80 1.85 3.02
N LEU A 18 -13.97 2.97 3.74
CA LEU A 18 -14.32 2.94 5.16
C LEU A 18 -15.71 2.36 5.42
N ARG A 19 -16.65 2.58 4.49
CA ARG A 19 -17.99 1.95 4.51
C ARG A 19 -17.90 0.43 4.34
N LEU A 20 -17.01 -0.05 3.48
CA LEU A 20 -16.87 -1.47 3.11
C LEU A 20 -16.12 -2.32 4.15
N ILE A 21 -15.06 -1.79 4.78
CA ILE A 21 -14.27 -2.57 5.73
C ILE A 21 -15.09 -2.98 6.97
N PRO A 22 -14.84 -4.15 7.56
CA PRO A 22 -15.52 -4.58 8.79
C PRO A 22 -15.13 -3.69 9.98
N GLU A 23 -15.85 -3.80 11.11
CA GLU A 23 -15.63 -2.97 12.31
C GLU A 23 -14.23 -3.07 12.93
N ASP A 24 -13.54 -4.19 12.66
CA ASP A 24 -12.15 -4.45 13.02
C ASP A 24 -11.17 -4.23 11.85
N GLY A 25 -11.61 -3.55 10.78
CA GLY A 25 -10.83 -3.26 9.59
C GLY A 25 -10.10 -1.93 9.61
N ALA A 26 -9.11 -1.79 8.72
CA ALA A 26 -8.36 -0.56 8.49
C ALA A 26 -8.00 -0.37 7.01
N ILE A 27 -7.68 0.88 6.67
CA ILE A 27 -7.16 1.34 5.38
C ILE A 27 -5.72 1.82 5.63
N PHE A 28 -4.79 1.35 4.81
CA PHE A 28 -3.43 1.85 4.74
C PHE A 28 -3.30 2.72 3.49
N TYR A 29 -3.44 4.03 3.68
CA TYR A 29 -3.50 4.99 2.59
C TYR A 29 -2.13 5.66 2.36
N ASN A 30 -1.40 5.20 1.35
CA ASN A 30 -0.13 5.84 0.97
C ASN A 30 -0.38 7.19 0.27
N HIS A 31 0.40 8.20 0.63
CA HIS A 31 0.46 9.45 -0.08
C HIS A 31 1.86 10.07 0.02
N LYS A 32 2.15 11.00 -0.89
CA LYS A 32 3.29 11.90 -0.79
C LYS A 32 2.87 13.31 -0.37
N TRP A 33 3.49 13.84 0.69
CA TRP A 33 3.48 15.27 1.00
C TRP A 33 4.25 16.04 -0.07
N ARG A 34 3.74 17.22 -0.44
CA ARG A 34 4.33 18.03 -1.51
C ARG A 34 4.58 19.43 -0.97
N VAL A 35 5.63 20.08 -1.46
CA VAL A 35 5.80 21.52 -1.29
C VAL A 35 5.31 22.18 -2.57
N GLN A 36 4.30 23.03 -2.45
CA GLN A 36 3.71 23.78 -3.57
C GLN A 36 3.50 25.21 -3.12
N GLY A 37 3.88 26.19 -3.96
CA GLY A 37 3.82 27.61 -3.58
C GLY A 37 4.67 27.95 -2.35
N GLY A 38 5.73 27.18 -2.06
CA GLY A 38 6.57 27.37 -0.87
C GLY A 38 5.98 26.84 0.43
N LEU A 39 4.78 26.25 0.40
CA LEU A 39 4.10 25.70 1.58
C LEU A 39 4.03 24.18 1.51
N LEU A 40 4.17 23.55 2.68
CA LEU A 40 3.94 22.11 2.82
C LEU A 40 2.45 21.83 2.66
N GLN A 41 2.13 20.86 1.81
CA GLN A 41 0.83 20.24 1.73
C GLN A 41 0.94 18.82 2.28
N ASP A 42 0.47 18.66 3.52
CA ASP A 42 0.51 17.44 4.32
C ASP A 42 -0.76 16.58 4.18
N ARG A 43 -1.63 16.91 3.22
CA ARG A 43 -2.85 16.16 2.87
C ARG A 43 -3.97 16.15 3.92
N GLN A 44 -3.97 17.08 4.88
CA GLN A 44 -5.10 17.26 5.80
C GLN A 44 -6.40 17.63 5.07
N ASP A 45 -6.30 18.29 3.91
CA ASP A 45 -7.41 18.50 2.96
C ASP A 45 -8.17 17.20 2.60
N ILE A 46 -7.45 16.08 2.51
CA ILE A 46 -8.02 14.76 2.21
C ILE A 46 -8.40 14.02 3.49
N VAL A 47 -7.49 13.89 4.46
CA VAL A 47 -7.67 12.94 5.57
C VAL A 47 -8.44 13.51 6.77
N SER A 48 -8.65 14.82 6.83
CA SER A 48 -9.40 15.44 7.93
C SER A 48 -10.84 14.92 7.97
N GLY A 49 -11.28 14.54 9.18
CA GLY A 49 -12.58 13.93 9.46
C GLY A 49 -12.60 12.40 9.40
N PHE A 50 -11.57 11.74 8.86
CA PHE A 50 -11.43 10.29 8.93
C PHE A 50 -10.77 9.85 10.26
N PRO A 51 -11.02 8.62 10.76
CA PRO A 51 -10.40 8.10 11.97
C PRO A 51 -8.93 7.69 11.73
N VAL A 52 -8.07 8.67 11.43
CA VAL A 52 -6.63 8.48 11.28
C VAL A 52 -6.03 8.17 12.65
N ARG A 53 -5.44 6.98 12.79
CA ARG A 53 -4.84 6.51 14.05
C ARG A 53 -3.34 6.74 14.12
N GLN A 54 -2.65 6.69 12.98
CA GLN A 54 -1.21 6.85 12.89
C GLN A 54 -0.79 7.30 11.50
N ILE A 55 0.34 7.99 11.41
CA ILE A 55 1.08 8.20 10.17
C ILE A 55 2.34 7.36 10.23
N ILE A 56 2.51 6.45 9.28
CA ILE A 56 3.72 5.66 9.11
C ILE A 56 4.59 6.34 8.04
N ILE A 57 5.88 6.45 8.30
CA ILE A 57 6.87 7.02 7.38
C ILE A 57 7.54 5.87 6.61
N TRP A 58 7.29 5.81 5.31
CA TRP A 58 8.08 4.97 4.42
C TRP A 58 9.29 5.76 3.91
N LYS A 59 10.46 5.50 4.51
CA LYS A 59 11.74 6.03 4.08
C LYS A 59 12.14 5.40 2.74
N ARG A 60 12.31 6.26 1.74
CA ARG A 60 12.73 5.90 0.38
C ARG A 60 14.23 6.16 0.22
N LYS A 61 14.89 5.34 -0.61
CA LYS A 61 16.30 5.55 -0.96
C LYS A 61 16.44 6.72 -1.93
N GLY A 62 16.66 7.91 -1.37
CA GLY A 62 17.07 9.10 -2.11
C GLY A 62 16.00 9.70 -3.02
N GLY A 63 16.46 10.59 -3.89
CA GLY A 63 15.66 11.36 -4.83
C GLY A 63 16.48 12.52 -5.40
N LEU A 64 15.88 13.28 -6.31
CA LEU A 64 16.46 14.53 -6.81
C LEU A 64 15.50 15.66 -6.45
N ASN A 65 16.02 16.69 -5.77
CA ASN A 65 15.31 17.94 -5.57
C ASN A 65 16.19 19.06 -6.10
N PHE A 66 15.71 19.75 -7.12
CA PHE A 66 16.42 20.88 -7.72
C PHE A 66 15.98 22.22 -7.10
N ASN A 67 15.01 22.20 -6.17
CA ASN A 67 14.54 23.40 -5.49
C ASN A 67 15.40 23.68 -4.24
N PRO A 68 16.06 24.85 -4.15
CA PRO A 68 16.90 25.20 -2.99
C PRO A 68 16.11 25.64 -1.74
N GLY A 69 14.80 25.84 -1.83
CA GLY A 69 13.98 26.37 -0.75
C GLY A 69 13.61 25.37 0.37
N TYR A 70 13.90 24.07 0.20
CA TYR A 70 13.62 23.04 1.21
C TYR A 70 14.45 21.77 0.97
N PHE A 71 14.65 20.98 2.03
CA PHE A 71 15.34 19.70 1.94
C PHE A 71 14.58 18.69 1.06
N LEU A 72 15.31 17.90 0.27
CA LEU A 72 14.73 16.81 -0.53
C LEU A 72 13.90 15.87 0.36
N PRO A 73 12.59 15.71 0.11
CA PRO A 73 11.78 14.72 0.80
C PRO A 73 12.16 13.30 0.33
N THR A 74 12.72 12.51 1.23
CA THR A 74 13.15 11.11 0.99
C THR A 74 12.20 10.10 1.63
N TYR A 75 10.92 10.47 1.78
CA TYR A 75 9.91 9.59 2.35
C TYR A 75 8.56 9.78 1.66
N GLU A 76 7.69 8.80 1.89
CA GLU A 76 6.25 8.90 1.70
C GLU A 76 5.56 8.57 3.03
N VAL A 77 4.31 8.98 3.14
CA VAL A 77 3.49 8.75 4.34
C VAL A 77 2.44 7.70 4.04
N ILE A 78 2.11 6.88 5.04
CA ILE A 78 0.99 5.94 4.98
C ILE A 78 0.10 6.24 6.16
N TYR A 79 -1.12 6.70 5.88
CA TYR A 79 -2.12 6.95 6.91
C TYR A 79 -2.79 5.63 7.27
N LEU A 80 -2.70 5.25 8.55
CA LEU A 80 -3.52 4.18 9.12
C LEU A 80 -4.87 4.76 9.51
N ILE A 81 -5.88 4.57 8.66
CA ILE A 81 -7.26 4.97 8.92
C ILE A 81 -8.01 3.72 9.40
N ALA A 82 -8.49 3.70 10.64
CA ALA A 82 -8.92 2.46 11.26
C ALA A 82 -10.25 2.61 12.00
N LYS A 83 -11.15 1.63 11.85
CA LYS A 83 -12.37 1.56 12.64
C LYS A 83 -12.05 1.25 14.12
N PRO A 84 -12.95 1.60 15.06
CA PRO A 84 -12.65 1.56 16.50
C PRO A 84 -12.11 0.21 16.99
N LYS A 85 -12.59 -0.92 16.44
CA LYS A 85 -12.20 -2.26 16.91
C LYS A 85 -10.96 -2.82 16.22
N PHE A 86 -10.39 -2.12 15.22
CA PHE A 86 -9.16 -2.57 14.57
C PHE A 86 -8.05 -2.75 15.59
N ALA A 87 -7.35 -3.87 15.52
CA ALA A 87 -6.16 -4.15 16.30
C ALA A 87 -5.09 -4.76 15.38
N LEU A 88 -3.83 -4.41 15.66
CA LEU A 88 -2.70 -5.06 15.03
C LEU A 88 -2.60 -6.50 15.51
N LYS A 89 -2.10 -7.39 14.65
CA LYS A 89 -1.72 -8.74 15.04
C LYS A 89 -0.70 -8.69 16.17
N THR A 90 -0.73 -9.68 17.05
CA THR A 90 0.19 -9.79 18.20
C THR A 90 1.64 -9.52 17.81
N LYS A 91 2.31 -8.61 18.55
CA LYS A 91 3.69 -8.12 18.36
C LYS A 91 3.95 -7.26 17.12
N ALA A 92 3.00 -7.06 16.21
CA ALA A 92 3.23 -6.24 15.01
C ALA A 92 3.49 -4.76 15.33
N ASN A 93 3.03 -4.27 16.49
CA ASN A 93 3.36 -2.94 17.00
C ASN A 93 4.86 -2.73 17.24
N ALA A 94 5.67 -3.78 17.37
CA ALA A 94 7.11 -3.70 17.56
C ALA A 94 7.87 -3.28 16.29
N HIS A 95 7.23 -3.23 15.11
CA HIS A 95 7.86 -2.78 13.88
C HIS A 95 8.24 -1.29 13.87
N GLY A 96 7.73 -0.50 14.81
CA GLY A 96 7.81 0.96 14.77
C GLY A 96 7.03 1.54 13.59
N ASP A 97 7.18 2.83 13.34
CA ASP A 97 6.43 3.57 12.32
C ASP A 97 7.31 4.33 11.32
N VAL A 98 8.61 4.05 11.32
CA VAL A 98 9.54 4.47 10.27
C VAL A 98 10.11 3.22 9.60
N TRP A 99 9.70 2.97 8.36
CA TRP A 99 10.05 1.76 7.63
C TRP A 99 10.95 2.07 6.44
N GLU A 100 11.95 1.22 6.21
CA GLU A 100 12.84 1.30 5.05
C GLU A 100 12.82 -0.02 4.30
N PHE A 101 12.58 0.04 2.99
CA PHE A 101 12.57 -1.12 2.10
C PHE A 101 13.40 -0.81 0.86
N THR A 102 14.20 -1.77 0.42
CA THR A 102 14.95 -1.66 -0.83
C THR A 102 14.01 -1.83 -2.02
N GLN A 103 14.07 -0.90 -2.97
CA GLN A 103 13.31 -0.97 -4.21
C GLN A 103 13.92 -2.07 -5.10
N GLU A 104 13.07 -2.94 -5.66
CA GLU A 104 13.53 -3.96 -6.61
C GLU A 104 13.98 -3.29 -7.91
N MET A 105 15.23 -3.52 -8.31
CA MET A 105 15.85 -2.85 -9.46
C MET A 105 15.46 -3.44 -10.83
N ASN A 106 14.66 -4.52 -10.87
CA ASN A 106 14.49 -5.37 -12.04
C ASN A 106 13.01 -5.57 -12.48
N ASN A 107 12.15 -4.56 -12.32
CA ASN A 107 10.78 -4.62 -12.82
C ASN A 107 10.62 -3.72 -14.05
N ASP A 108 10.00 -4.23 -15.12
CA ASP A 108 9.59 -3.50 -16.33
C ASP A 108 8.59 -2.35 -16.07
N HIS A 109 8.20 -2.16 -14.80
CA HIS A 109 7.35 -1.08 -14.35
C HIS A 109 8.15 0.03 -13.65
N PRO A 110 8.05 1.27 -14.13
CA PRO A 110 8.56 2.41 -13.40
C PRO A 110 7.71 2.59 -12.13
N ALA A 111 8.31 2.27 -10.98
CA ALA A 111 7.81 2.59 -9.63
C ALA A 111 6.65 1.75 -9.05
N ALA A 112 6.68 0.42 -9.18
CA ALA A 112 5.85 -0.44 -8.32
C ALA A 112 6.27 -0.31 -6.83
N PHE A 113 5.30 -0.36 -5.91
CA PHE A 113 5.59 -0.51 -4.48
C PHE A 113 6.38 -1.81 -4.23
N PRO A 114 7.38 -1.81 -3.32
CA PRO A 114 8.05 -3.04 -2.93
C PRO A 114 7.04 -4.01 -2.31
N VAL A 115 7.07 -5.29 -2.72
CA VAL A 115 6.19 -6.33 -2.15
C VAL A 115 6.40 -6.40 -0.63
N SER A 116 7.64 -6.28 -0.16
CA SER A 116 8.00 -6.28 1.25
C SER A 116 7.34 -5.18 2.10
N LEU A 117 7.02 -4.02 1.51
CA LEU A 117 6.25 -2.98 2.18
C LEU A 117 4.82 -3.46 2.46
N ILE A 118 4.19 -4.06 1.45
CA ILE A 118 2.83 -4.58 1.57
C ILE A 118 2.80 -5.83 2.45
N ASP A 119 3.83 -6.68 2.39
CA ASP A 119 3.99 -7.83 3.29
C ASP A 119 4.00 -7.41 4.76
N ARG A 120 4.68 -6.30 5.07
CA ARG A 120 4.64 -5.75 6.43
C ARG A 120 3.24 -5.32 6.83
N ILE A 121 2.48 -4.70 5.94
CA ILE A 121 1.10 -4.28 6.20
C ILE A 121 0.21 -5.50 6.41
N VAL A 122 0.14 -6.41 5.42
CA VAL A 122 -0.73 -7.60 5.45
C VAL A 122 -0.38 -8.49 6.65
N GLY A 123 0.92 -8.73 6.88
CA GLY A 123 1.41 -9.54 8.00
C GLY A 123 1.16 -8.92 9.38
N SER A 124 0.91 -7.61 9.47
CA SER A 124 0.57 -6.90 10.70
C SER A 124 -0.92 -6.95 11.05
N THR A 125 -1.73 -7.63 10.24
CA THR A 125 -3.18 -7.74 10.43
C THR A 125 -3.65 -9.20 10.44
N ASP A 126 -4.83 -9.44 11.00
CA ASP A 126 -5.55 -10.71 10.91
C ASP A 126 -6.62 -10.71 9.81
N ALA A 127 -6.56 -9.73 8.89
CA ALA A 127 -7.49 -9.60 7.78
C ALA A 127 -7.50 -10.87 6.92
N LYS A 128 -8.70 -11.36 6.57
CA LYS A 128 -8.88 -12.53 5.69
C LYS A 128 -8.85 -12.16 4.22
N ILE A 129 -9.29 -10.94 3.89
CA ILE A 129 -9.38 -10.41 2.54
C ILE A 129 -8.74 -9.02 2.48
N VAL A 130 -8.01 -8.74 1.40
CA VAL A 130 -7.36 -7.45 1.12
C VAL A 130 -7.97 -6.82 -0.13
N LEU A 131 -8.47 -5.59 0.00
CA LEU A 131 -8.95 -4.81 -1.14
C LEU A 131 -7.87 -3.80 -1.54
N ASP A 132 -7.54 -3.77 -2.83
CA ASP A 132 -6.76 -2.70 -3.44
C ASP A 132 -7.53 -2.08 -4.61
N PRO A 133 -8.09 -0.86 -4.45
CA PRO A 133 -8.85 -0.20 -5.51
C PRO A 133 -7.95 0.46 -6.57
N PHE A 134 -6.62 0.39 -6.41
CA PHE A 134 -5.62 0.94 -7.32
C PHE A 134 -4.52 -0.10 -7.55
N MET A 135 -4.92 -1.33 -7.93
CA MET A 135 -4.11 -2.54 -7.91
C MET A 135 -2.83 -2.44 -8.76
N GLY A 136 -2.85 -1.64 -9.82
CA GLY A 136 -1.74 -1.46 -10.74
C GLY A 136 -1.20 -2.81 -11.20
N SER A 137 0.09 -3.04 -10.95
CA SER A 137 0.79 -4.25 -11.37
C SER A 137 0.56 -5.48 -10.49
N GLY A 138 -0.31 -5.42 -9.48
CA GLY A 138 -0.68 -6.59 -8.67
C GLY A 138 0.13 -6.81 -7.40
N THR A 139 0.95 -5.85 -6.94
CA THR A 139 1.80 -6.00 -5.74
C THR A 139 0.99 -6.44 -4.50
N THR A 140 -0.18 -5.84 -4.28
CA THR A 140 -1.04 -6.18 -3.14
C THR A 140 -1.61 -7.60 -3.24
N ALA A 141 -1.98 -8.06 -4.44
CA ALA A 141 -2.42 -9.42 -4.67
C ALA A 141 -1.32 -10.45 -4.37
N LEU A 142 -0.07 -10.18 -4.80
CA LEU A 142 1.07 -11.06 -4.50
C LEU A 142 1.30 -11.19 -2.99
N SER A 143 1.27 -10.07 -2.27
CA SER A 143 1.41 -10.07 -0.82
C SER A 143 0.26 -10.79 -0.12
N ALA A 144 -0.98 -10.56 -0.54
CA ALA A 144 -2.13 -11.29 0.00
C ALA A 144 -1.94 -12.81 -0.15
N LEU A 145 -1.51 -13.28 -1.32
CA LEU A 145 -1.18 -14.69 -1.56
C LEU A 145 -0.05 -15.21 -0.67
N ASN A 146 1.02 -14.43 -0.46
CA ASN A 146 2.14 -14.81 0.42
C ASN A 146 1.67 -15.12 1.86
N PHE A 147 0.65 -14.41 2.34
CA PHE A 147 0.10 -14.57 3.68
C PHE A 147 -1.16 -15.44 3.72
N GLY A 148 -1.50 -16.12 2.62
CA GLY A 148 -2.70 -16.97 2.54
C GLY A 148 -4.00 -16.19 2.73
N ARG A 149 -4.06 -14.96 2.22
CA ARG A 149 -5.24 -14.07 2.26
C ARG A 149 -5.90 -14.00 0.89
N ASP A 150 -7.21 -13.86 0.88
CA ASP A 150 -7.96 -13.52 -0.32
C ASP A 150 -7.70 -12.06 -0.71
N TYR A 151 -7.93 -11.71 -1.97
CA TYR A 151 -7.81 -10.32 -2.42
C TYR A 151 -8.88 -9.94 -3.44
N VAL A 152 -9.16 -8.64 -3.50
CA VAL A 152 -9.93 -8.00 -4.56
C VAL A 152 -9.09 -6.85 -5.10
N GLY A 153 -8.85 -6.85 -6.41
CA GLY A 153 -8.12 -5.79 -7.09
C GLY A 153 -8.97 -5.07 -8.11
N ILE A 154 -8.86 -3.75 -8.15
CA ILE A 154 -9.48 -2.91 -9.15
C ILE A 154 -8.39 -2.04 -9.76
N ASP A 155 -8.38 -1.95 -11.08
CA ASP A 155 -7.61 -0.94 -11.81
C ASP A 155 -8.39 -0.51 -13.04
N ILE A 156 -8.26 0.75 -13.41
CA ILE A 156 -8.94 1.31 -14.59
C ILE A 156 -8.19 0.96 -15.89
N SER A 157 -6.88 0.68 -15.82
CA SER A 157 -6.06 0.32 -16.97
C SER A 157 -6.17 -1.18 -17.27
N PRO A 158 -6.71 -1.56 -18.45
CA PRO A 158 -6.72 -2.95 -18.88
C PRO A 158 -5.30 -3.55 -18.99
N GLU A 159 -4.30 -2.73 -19.31
CA GLU A 159 -2.91 -3.14 -19.43
C GLU A 159 -2.32 -3.52 -18.07
N TYR A 160 -2.57 -2.72 -17.04
CA TYR A 160 -2.16 -3.05 -15.67
C TYR A 160 -2.89 -4.29 -15.14
N CYS A 161 -4.20 -4.42 -15.40
CA CYS A 161 -4.95 -5.63 -15.07
C CYS A 161 -4.33 -6.89 -15.70
N LYS A 162 -4.00 -6.83 -17.00
CA LYS A 162 -3.34 -7.95 -17.70
C LYS A 162 -1.96 -8.27 -17.10
N MET A 163 -1.20 -7.26 -16.72
CA MET A 163 0.11 -7.49 -16.10
C MET A 163 -0.02 -8.09 -14.69
N ALA A 164 -0.94 -7.59 -13.88
CA ALA A 164 -1.25 -8.14 -12.57
C ALA A 164 -1.64 -9.63 -12.68
N ASP A 165 -2.55 -9.97 -13.60
CA ASP A 165 -2.98 -11.35 -13.85
C ASP A 165 -1.80 -12.27 -14.20
N ASN A 166 -0.90 -11.81 -15.08
CA ASN A 166 0.27 -12.58 -15.46
C ASN A 166 1.22 -12.82 -14.27
N ARG A 167 1.51 -11.77 -13.48
CA ARG A 167 2.37 -11.85 -12.30
C ARG A 167 1.78 -12.78 -11.23
N ILE A 168 0.47 -12.67 -11.00
CA ILE A 168 -0.27 -13.51 -10.05
C ILE A 168 -0.19 -14.99 -10.46
N LYS A 169 -0.45 -15.30 -11.74
CA LYS A 169 -0.39 -16.68 -12.27
C LYS A 169 1.01 -17.27 -12.13
N GLN A 170 2.04 -16.50 -12.48
CA GLN A 170 3.44 -16.90 -12.32
C GLN A 170 3.76 -17.19 -10.84
N HIS A 171 3.38 -16.29 -9.93
CA HIS A 171 3.62 -16.45 -8.50
C HIS A 171 2.97 -17.71 -7.91
N GLN A 172 1.72 -17.99 -8.29
CA GLN A 172 1.01 -19.19 -7.87
C GLN A 172 1.63 -20.48 -8.42
N SER A 173 2.09 -20.47 -9.68
CA SER A 173 2.77 -21.64 -10.26
C SER A 173 4.08 -21.97 -9.55
N GLN A 174 4.87 -20.95 -9.20
CA GLN A 174 6.11 -21.11 -8.45
C GLN A 174 5.83 -21.66 -7.05
N SER A 175 4.84 -21.11 -6.34
CA SER A 175 4.43 -21.57 -5.01
C SER A 175 4.06 -23.06 -4.99
N LYS A 176 3.31 -23.53 -6.00
CA LYS A 176 2.95 -24.95 -6.15
C LYS A 176 4.15 -25.86 -6.43
N LEU A 177 5.10 -25.39 -7.25
CA LEU A 177 6.33 -26.15 -7.54
C LEU A 177 7.16 -26.37 -6.28
N PHE A 178 7.30 -25.35 -5.43
CA PHE A 178 8.03 -25.47 -4.16
C PHE A 178 7.32 -26.41 -3.19
N GLN A 179 6.00 -26.31 -3.03
CA GLN A 179 5.22 -27.23 -2.17
C GLN A 179 5.41 -28.69 -2.60
N ASN A 180 5.27 -28.97 -3.90
CA ASN A 180 5.45 -30.32 -4.44
C ASN A 180 6.89 -30.85 -4.30
N ALA A 181 7.90 -29.97 -4.27
CA ALA A 181 9.29 -30.35 -4.04
C ALA A 181 9.55 -30.72 -2.58
N TYR A 182 8.98 -29.97 -1.62
CA TYR A 182 9.08 -30.29 -0.20
C TYR A 182 8.36 -31.60 0.15
N GLU A 183 7.19 -31.86 -0.42
CA GLU A 183 6.44 -33.11 -0.20
C GLU A 183 7.12 -34.36 -0.79
N LYS A 184 8.01 -34.21 -1.78
CA LYS A 184 8.79 -35.33 -2.35
C LYS A 184 10.06 -35.66 -1.57
N HIS A 185 10.46 -34.82 -0.63
CA HIS A 185 11.68 -34.96 0.17
C HIS A 185 11.42 -35.09 1.68
N ALA A 186 10.15 -35.19 2.09
CA ALA A 186 9.69 -35.54 3.43
C ALA A 186 9.22 -37.00 3.47
#